data_AF-A0A1B6H8Z1-F1
#
_entry.id   AF-A0A1B6H8Z1-F1
#
_cell.length_a   1.000
_cell.length_b   1.000
_cell.length_c   1.000
_cell.angle_alpha   90.00
_cell.angle_beta   90.00
_cell.angle_gamma   90.00
#
_symmetry.space_group_name_H-M   'P 1'
#
loop_
_entity.id
_entity.type
_entity.pdbx_description
1 polymer ?
#
loop_
_entity_poly.entity_id
_entity_poly.type
_entity_poly.pdbx_seq_one_letter_code
_entity_poly.pdbx_strand_id
1 'polypeptide(L)'
;IYSMLILIMMYTYQFDNFPQYWVKLGIPAALQLDIGLEKFDTTELFVRLLTPTFFVVITVIQLYYFHKDFLAISDIKSRGTSSVRPSDRPSDGSSIPKSEMSIPMSPTDTRMTEPDTPSKDTRKSFHILTNLTQVKLHFVGTQLLDGLIQLIELVWLYLELHMLKIIMFSAMLLAVYDVCVLHFVFVILAVISLLFGSNIQNIVAHIISVLVSVLLLSKMIYQIEYIKHDTWAVNCTETNTTYNTAEWIGFHKTDFETSLPNLLHGYIALIMVLTLHAVVTTRQKYQRHLRGRPLSRPVVMFPRVTYKEVDKDVQHCVKYLLNFGFYRFGVEICLMAVVMLIGTRMDLYAMFYALWLCLLITPRRQLLSKIWTVFKIFIVFTIPLQYAFVVGQPPAFCIVYPWDE
;
A
#
# COMPACT_ATOMS: atom_id res chain seq x y z
N ILE A 1 4.56 -14.68 -26.01
CA ILE A 1 5.63 -14.41 -27.01
C ILE A 1 7.00 -14.36 -26.34
N TYR A 2 7.26 -13.43 -25.41
CA TYR A 2 8.55 -13.34 -24.70
C TYR A 2 9.03 -14.68 -24.12
N SER A 3 8.19 -15.38 -23.36
CA SER A 3 8.54 -16.68 -22.77
C SER A 3 8.80 -17.79 -23.80
N MET A 4 8.14 -17.73 -24.97
CA MET A 4 8.40 -18.66 -26.08
C MET A 4 9.77 -18.38 -26.71
N LEU A 5 10.15 -17.11 -26.86
CA LEU A 5 11.46 -16.73 -27.36
C LEU A 5 12.57 -17.20 -26.41
N ILE A 6 12.39 -17.02 -25.10
CA ILE A 6 13.35 -17.54 -24.09
C ILE A 6 13.52 -19.05 -24.23
N LEU A 7 12.43 -19.81 -24.34
CA LEU A 7 12.49 -21.27 -24.51
C LEU A 7 13.27 -21.65 -25.78
N ILE A 8 13.00 -20.99 -26.90
CA ILE A 8 13.72 -21.23 -28.16
C ILE A 8 15.21 -20.87 -28.00
N MET A 9 15.55 -19.74 -27.40
CA MET A 9 16.94 -19.34 -27.22
C MET A 9 17.71 -20.29 -26.30
N MET A 10 17.12 -20.65 -25.16
CA MET A 10 17.74 -21.57 -24.22
C MET A 10 17.94 -22.97 -24.82
N TYR A 11 16.96 -23.46 -25.59
CA TYR A 11 17.05 -24.76 -26.27
C TYR A 11 18.06 -24.75 -27.42
N THR A 12 18.02 -23.72 -28.28
CA THR A 12 18.94 -23.63 -29.44
C THR A 12 20.40 -23.45 -29.01
N TYR A 13 20.65 -22.83 -27.86
CA TYR A 13 21.99 -22.69 -27.31
C TYR A 13 22.66 -24.02 -26.93
N GLN A 14 21.89 -25.11 -26.79
CA GLN A 14 22.43 -26.45 -26.49
C GLN A 14 23.18 -27.10 -27.67
N PHE A 15 22.98 -26.60 -28.90
CA PHE A 15 23.69 -27.11 -30.08
C PHE A 15 25.15 -26.62 -30.12
N ASP A 16 26.06 -27.44 -30.65
CA ASP A 16 27.50 -27.21 -30.52
C ASP A 16 28.03 -25.92 -31.13
N ASN A 17 27.46 -25.47 -32.24
CA ASN A 17 27.94 -24.30 -32.97
C ASN A 17 27.34 -22.97 -32.48
N PHE A 18 26.30 -23.00 -31.64
CA PHE A 18 25.58 -21.79 -31.23
C PHE A 18 26.44 -20.81 -30.42
N PRO A 19 27.25 -21.22 -29.43
CA PRO A 19 28.12 -20.30 -28.71
C PRO A 19 29.06 -19.52 -29.64
N GLN A 20 29.59 -20.18 -30.69
CA GLN A 20 30.46 -19.53 -31.67
C GLN A 20 29.72 -18.53 -32.55
N TYR A 21 28.46 -18.81 -32.91
CA TYR A 21 27.63 -17.86 -33.66
C TYR A 21 27.33 -16.59 -32.86
N TRP A 22 27.07 -16.70 -31.55
CA TRP A 22 26.86 -15.54 -30.68
C TRP A 22 28.13 -14.70 -30.50
N VAL A 23 29.30 -15.33 -30.43
CA VAL A 23 30.59 -14.59 -30.45
C VAL A 23 30.79 -13.86 -31.77
N LYS A 24 30.47 -14.49 -32.91
CA LYS A 24 30.51 -13.83 -34.24
C LYS A 24 29.52 -12.67 -34.35
N LEU A 25 28.43 -12.69 -33.58
CA LEU A 25 27.46 -11.60 -33.47
C LEU A 25 27.97 -10.43 -32.61
N GLY A 26 29.14 -10.57 -31.97
CA GLY A 26 29.76 -9.54 -31.14
C GLY A 26 29.43 -9.62 -29.64
N ILE A 27 28.78 -10.70 -29.18
CA ILE A 27 28.46 -10.89 -27.76
C ILE A 27 29.55 -11.73 -27.09
N PRO A 28 30.29 -11.22 -26.08
CA PRO A 28 31.35 -11.97 -25.42
C PRO A 28 30.77 -13.13 -24.62
N ALA A 29 31.53 -14.23 -24.48
CA ALA A 29 31.08 -15.45 -23.81
C ALA A 29 30.61 -15.21 -22.36
N ALA A 30 31.26 -14.31 -21.62
CA ALA A 30 30.84 -13.93 -20.27
C ALA A 30 29.43 -13.31 -20.24
N LEU A 31 29.12 -12.44 -21.21
CA LEU A 31 27.80 -11.82 -21.31
C LEU A 31 26.73 -12.83 -21.77
N GLN A 32 27.11 -13.83 -22.58
CA GLN A 32 26.21 -14.93 -22.94
C GLN A 32 25.79 -15.71 -21.68
N LEU A 33 26.77 -16.04 -20.82
CA LEU A 33 26.53 -16.73 -19.56
C LEU A 33 25.65 -15.90 -18.61
N ASP A 34 25.92 -14.59 -18.48
CA ASP A 34 25.12 -13.67 -17.66
C ASP A 34 23.66 -13.54 -18.11
N ILE A 35 23.40 -13.64 -19.42
CA ILE A 35 22.03 -13.63 -19.98
C ILE A 35 21.31 -14.97 -19.72
N GLY A 36 22.02 -15.98 -19.20
CA GLY A 36 21.52 -17.33 -18.94
C GLY A 36 21.65 -18.26 -20.15
N LEU A 37 22.51 -17.92 -21.11
CA LEU A 37 22.86 -18.80 -22.23
C LEU A 37 24.09 -19.64 -21.84
N GLU A 38 23.82 -20.80 -21.26
CA GLU A 38 24.84 -21.80 -20.91
C GLU A 38 24.48 -23.18 -21.47
N LYS A 39 25.49 -24.05 -21.60
CA LYS A 39 25.25 -25.46 -21.93
C LYS A 39 24.94 -26.21 -20.64
N PHE A 40 23.75 -26.81 -20.59
CA PHE A 40 23.26 -27.53 -19.42
C PHE A 40 23.47 -29.04 -19.57
N ASP A 41 23.64 -29.72 -18.44
CA ASP A 41 23.44 -31.17 -18.41
C ASP A 41 21.94 -31.52 -18.54
N THR A 42 21.64 -32.73 -18.98
CA THR A 42 20.28 -33.23 -19.29
C THR A 42 19.27 -33.01 -18.15
N THR A 43 19.70 -33.14 -16.89
CA THR A 43 18.86 -32.98 -15.71
C THR A 43 18.57 -31.51 -15.40
N GLU A 44 19.59 -30.65 -15.44
CA GLU A 44 19.45 -29.21 -15.20
C GLU A 44 18.65 -28.54 -16.32
N LEU A 45 18.87 -28.96 -17.56
CA LEU A 45 18.12 -28.49 -18.73
C LEU A 45 16.61 -28.67 -18.54
N PHE A 46 16.19 -29.83 -18.02
CA PHE A 46 14.78 -30.09 -17.76
C PHE A 46 14.18 -29.11 -16.74
N VAL A 47 14.86 -28.88 -15.62
CA VAL A 47 14.39 -27.96 -14.57
C VAL A 47 14.30 -26.53 -15.09
N ARG A 48 15.32 -26.09 -15.83
CA ARG A 48 15.39 -24.72 -16.38
C ARG A 48 14.37 -24.48 -17.50
N LEU A 49 14.02 -25.48 -18.30
CA LEU A 49 12.94 -25.39 -19.29
C LEU A 49 11.54 -25.47 -18.66
N LEU A 50 11.41 -26.13 -17.50
CA LEU A 50 10.12 -26.30 -16.82
C LEU A 50 9.55 -24.96 -16.34
N THR A 51 10.37 -24.06 -15.77
CA THR A 51 9.88 -22.79 -15.21
C THR A 51 9.26 -21.87 -16.28
N PRO A 52 9.91 -21.58 -17.43
CA PRO A 52 9.28 -20.80 -18.50
C PRO A 52 8.08 -21.53 -19.13
N THR A 53 8.11 -22.87 -19.23
CA THR A 53 6.99 -23.67 -19.75
C THR A 53 5.77 -23.56 -18.84
N PHE A 54 5.95 -23.68 -17.53
CA PHE A 54 4.88 -23.50 -16.55
C PHE A 54 4.29 -22.09 -16.62
N PHE A 55 5.14 -21.07 -16.73
CA PHE A 55 4.68 -19.69 -16.91
C PHE A 55 3.85 -19.52 -18.18
N VAL A 56 4.29 -20.09 -19.31
CA VAL A 56 3.52 -20.12 -20.56
C VAL A 56 2.15 -20.76 -20.32
N VAL A 57 2.10 -21.96 -19.73
CA VAL A 57 0.84 -22.68 -19.49
C VAL A 57 -0.12 -21.83 -18.66
N ILE A 58 0.35 -21.23 -17.56
CA ILE A 58 -0.48 -20.33 -16.73
C ILE A 58 -0.98 -19.13 -17.55
N THR A 59 -0.11 -18.49 -18.33
CA THR A 59 -0.53 -17.32 -19.13
C THR A 59 -1.56 -17.68 -20.20
N VAL A 60 -1.45 -18.87 -20.81
CA VAL A 60 -2.45 -19.38 -21.76
C VAL A 60 -3.78 -19.66 -21.08
N ILE A 61 -3.76 -20.31 -19.90
CA ILE A 61 -4.98 -20.54 -19.10
C ILE A 61 -5.63 -19.21 -18.75
N GLN A 62 -4.86 -18.23 -18.28
CA GLN A 62 -5.36 -16.90 -17.94
C GLN A 62 -5.98 -16.17 -19.14
N LEU A 63 -5.34 -16.24 -20.31
CA LEU A 63 -5.83 -15.61 -21.53
C LEU A 63 -7.08 -16.29 -22.06
N TYR A 64 -7.13 -17.62 -22.04
CA TYR A 64 -8.21 -18.38 -22.65
C TYR A 64 -9.48 -18.40 -21.79
N TYR A 65 -9.34 -18.68 -20.49
CA TYR A 65 -10.49 -18.89 -19.60
C TYR A 65 -10.94 -17.60 -18.90
N PHE A 66 -10.01 -16.81 -18.38
CA PHE A 66 -10.37 -15.75 -17.44
C PHE A 66 -10.36 -14.35 -18.06
N HIS A 67 -9.60 -14.11 -19.13
CA HIS A 67 -9.35 -12.75 -19.62
C HIS A 67 -10.61 -12.03 -20.09
N LYS A 68 -11.45 -12.68 -20.91
CA LYS A 68 -12.68 -12.06 -21.42
C LYS A 68 -13.68 -11.76 -20.31
N ASP A 69 -13.91 -12.72 -19.43
CA ASP A 69 -14.83 -12.58 -18.30
C ASP A 69 -14.33 -11.52 -17.31
N PHE A 70 -13.02 -11.47 -17.05
CA PHE A 70 -12.40 -10.45 -16.22
C PHE A 70 -12.60 -9.04 -16.82
N LEU A 71 -12.37 -8.87 -18.13
CA LEU A 71 -12.60 -7.60 -18.80
C LEU A 71 -14.07 -7.18 -18.70
N ALA A 72 -15.01 -8.10 -18.93
CA ALA A 72 -16.44 -7.85 -18.82
C ALA A 72 -16.87 -7.45 -17.40
N ILE A 73 -16.31 -8.09 -16.37
CA ILE A 73 -16.60 -7.75 -14.95
C ILE A 73 -15.99 -6.39 -14.58
N SER A 74 -14.80 -6.07 -15.10
CA SER A 74 -14.07 -4.84 -14.78
C SER A 74 -14.54 -3.60 -15.53
N ASP A 75 -15.31 -3.75 -16.62
CA ASP A 75 -15.80 -2.63 -17.40
C ASP A 75 -16.86 -1.81 -16.64
N ILE A 76 -16.40 -0.68 -16.11
CA ILE A 76 -17.22 0.29 -15.39
C ILE A 76 -18.22 0.96 -16.35
N LYS A 77 -17.89 1.14 -17.64
CA LYS A 77 -18.67 1.99 -18.54
C LYS A 77 -19.95 1.32 -19.04
N SER A 78 -19.94 0.02 -19.30
CA SER A 78 -21.14 -0.71 -19.73
C SER A 78 -22.22 -0.83 -18.66
N ARG A 79 -21.87 -0.75 -17.37
CA ARG A 79 -22.83 -0.92 -16.26
C ARG A 79 -23.42 0.40 -15.73
N GLY A 80 -22.86 1.54 -16.12
CA GLY A 80 -23.23 2.87 -15.60
C GLY A 80 -24.31 3.59 -16.39
N THR A 81 -24.50 3.22 -17.65
CA THR A 81 -25.47 3.87 -18.56
C THR A 81 -26.93 3.52 -18.24
N SER A 82 -27.18 2.57 -17.34
CA SER A 82 -28.54 2.15 -16.96
C SER A 82 -29.13 2.91 -15.77
N SER A 83 -28.35 3.71 -15.02
CA SER A 83 -28.79 4.27 -13.72
C SER A 83 -28.70 5.80 -13.59
N VAL A 84 -28.28 6.54 -14.60
CA VAL A 84 -28.22 8.01 -14.53
C VAL A 84 -29.05 8.61 -15.68
N ARG A 85 -30.36 8.73 -15.47
CA ARG A 85 -31.14 9.76 -16.17
C ARG A 85 -30.89 11.07 -15.44
N PRO A 86 -30.34 12.11 -16.09
CA PRO A 86 -30.36 13.46 -15.53
C PRO A 86 -31.82 13.91 -15.46
N SER A 87 -32.33 14.14 -14.26
CA SER A 87 -33.61 14.82 -14.08
C SER A 87 -33.37 16.31 -14.22
N ASP A 88 -33.34 16.79 -15.47
CA ASP A 88 -33.48 18.22 -15.74
C ASP A 88 -34.95 18.61 -15.47
N ARG A 89 -35.21 19.28 -14.34
CA ARG A 89 -36.39 20.14 -14.18
C ARG A 89 -35.95 21.44 -13.51
N PRO A 90 -36.19 22.60 -14.15
CA PRO A 90 -36.00 23.90 -13.52
C PRO A 90 -37.12 24.18 -12.52
N SER A 91 -36.73 24.82 -11.42
CA SER A 91 -37.57 25.31 -10.33
C SER A 91 -38.44 26.48 -10.80
N ASP A 92 -39.73 26.47 -10.48
CA ASP A 92 -40.51 27.69 -10.24
C ASP A 92 -41.78 27.41 -9.41
N GLY A 93 -42.05 28.30 -8.45
CA GLY A 93 -43.40 28.74 -8.04
C GLY A 93 -44.31 27.84 -7.19
N SER A 94 -44.31 28.08 -5.87
CA SER A 94 -45.45 28.12 -4.92
C SER A 94 -46.76 27.32 -5.16
N SER A 95 -47.15 26.48 -4.19
CA SER A 95 -48.44 26.57 -3.44
C SER A 95 -48.66 25.38 -2.49
N ILE A 96 -49.01 25.68 -1.23
CA ILE A 96 -49.63 24.81 -0.19
C ILE A 96 -51.11 24.57 -0.59
N PRO A 97 -51.78 23.39 -0.38
CA PRO A 97 -52.29 23.02 0.95
C PRO A 97 -52.56 21.54 1.35
N LYS A 98 -52.52 21.36 2.68
CA LYS A 98 -53.37 20.60 3.65
C LYS A 98 -53.73 19.11 3.48
N SER A 99 -53.44 18.40 4.59
CA SER A 99 -54.19 17.35 5.34
C SER A 99 -54.85 16.17 4.62
N GLU A 100 -54.58 14.94 5.06
CA GLU A 100 -55.40 14.23 6.06
C GLU A 100 -54.81 12.86 6.42
N MET A 101 -55.12 12.44 7.64
CA MET A 101 -54.76 11.18 8.29
C MET A 101 -55.94 10.22 8.18
N SER A 102 -55.71 8.95 7.84
CA SER A 102 -56.71 7.90 8.07
C SER A 102 -56.07 6.52 8.31
N ILE A 103 -56.43 5.97 9.46
CA ILE A 103 -56.34 4.56 9.85
C ILE A 103 -57.67 3.90 9.45
N PRO A 104 -57.73 2.58 9.19
CA PRO A 104 -58.93 1.82 9.52
C PRO A 104 -58.64 0.62 10.44
N MET A 105 -59.59 0.36 11.34
CA MET A 105 -59.60 -0.70 12.36
C MET A 105 -60.84 -1.59 12.21
N SER A 106 -60.66 -2.91 12.38
CA SER A 106 -61.61 -3.98 12.86
C SER A 106 -62.86 -4.37 12.03
N PRO A 107 -63.64 -5.44 12.38
CA PRO A 107 -63.58 -6.39 13.54
C PRO A 107 -63.72 -7.90 13.16
N THR A 108 -63.60 -8.90 14.07
CA THR A 108 -64.73 -9.55 14.79
C THR A 108 -64.25 -10.73 15.67
N ASP A 109 -64.97 -10.95 16.78
CA ASP A 109 -64.88 -11.89 17.92
C ASP A 109 -64.83 -13.41 17.64
N THR A 110 -64.36 -14.23 18.61
CA THR A 110 -65.18 -15.20 19.41
C THR A 110 -64.35 -16.07 20.38
N ARG A 111 -64.60 -15.89 21.70
CA ARG A 111 -64.76 -16.80 22.86
C ARG A 111 -64.06 -18.19 23.02
N MET A 112 -63.43 -18.32 24.19
CA MET A 112 -63.06 -19.42 25.13
C MET A 112 -63.51 -20.90 24.95
N THR A 113 -62.57 -21.84 25.17
CA THR A 113 -62.67 -23.04 26.07
C THR A 113 -61.30 -23.67 26.40
N GLU A 114 -61.05 -24.06 27.66
CA GLU A 114 -60.03 -25.02 28.15
C GLU A 114 -60.74 -26.34 28.58
N PRO A 115 -60.08 -27.41 29.08
CA PRO A 115 -58.84 -28.12 28.70
C PRO A 115 -59.09 -29.65 28.53
N ASP A 116 -58.11 -30.45 28.03
CA ASP A 116 -57.93 -31.86 28.44
C ASP A 116 -56.61 -32.48 27.89
N THR A 117 -56.11 -33.50 28.60
CA THR A 117 -54.70 -33.95 28.67
C THR A 117 -54.40 -35.22 27.81
N PRO A 118 -53.30 -35.99 28.00
CA PRO A 118 -52.19 -36.09 27.04
C PRO A 118 -52.00 -37.51 26.45
N SER A 119 -51.40 -37.66 25.26
CA SER A 119 -50.64 -38.90 24.98
C SER A 119 -49.61 -38.81 23.85
N LYS A 120 -48.38 -39.19 24.23
CA LYS A 120 -47.38 -39.98 23.50
C LYS A 120 -46.96 -39.51 22.10
N ASP A 121 -45.81 -38.84 22.01
CA ASP A 121 -44.91 -38.98 20.86
C ASP A 121 -43.43 -38.65 21.19
N THR A 122 -42.86 -39.31 22.20
CA THR A 122 -41.46 -39.15 22.62
C THR A 122 -40.47 -39.89 21.71
N ARG A 123 -40.65 -39.82 20.39
CA ARG A 123 -39.68 -40.36 19.41
C ARG A 123 -39.35 -39.42 18.25
N LYS A 124 -40.05 -38.29 18.11
CA LYS A 124 -39.73 -37.24 17.11
C LYS A 124 -38.76 -36.15 17.60
N SER A 125 -38.49 -36.07 18.90
CA SER A 125 -37.67 -34.98 19.48
C SER A 125 -36.17 -35.06 19.09
N PHE A 126 -35.65 -36.26 18.84
CA PHE A 126 -34.20 -36.44 18.65
C PHE A 126 -33.69 -36.06 17.24
N HIS A 127 -34.52 -36.17 16.19
CA HIS A 127 -34.19 -35.68 14.85
C HIS A 127 -34.46 -34.18 14.66
N ILE A 128 -35.30 -33.59 15.51
CA ILE A 128 -35.57 -32.15 15.49
C ILE A 128 -34.42 -31.39 16.16
N LEU A 129 -33.81 -31.94 17.21
CA LEU A 129 -32.69 -31.30 17.91
C LEU A 129 -31.38 -31.28 17.09
N THR A 130 -31.13 -32.32 16.28
CA THR A 130 -29.96 -32.39 15.38
C THR A 130 -30.11 -31.48 14.15
N ASN A 131 -31.33 -31.30 13.63
CA ASN A 131 -31.59 -30.33 12.57
C ASN A 131 -31.61 -28.87 13.12
N LEU A 132 -32.07 -28.64 14.35
CA LEU A 132 -32.02 -27.32 15.00
C LEU A 132 -30.59 -26.86 15.32
N THR A 133 -29.67 -27.79 15.62
CA THR A 133 -28.25 -27.46 15.84
C THR A 133 -27.54 -27.12 14.54
N GLN A 134 -27.83 -27.82 13.44
CA GLN A 134 -27.30 -27.46 12.11
C GLN A 134 -27.90 -26.15 11.55
N VAL A 135 -29.20 -25.92 11.73
CA VAL A 135 -29.86 -24.67 11.29
C VAL A 135 -29.38 -23.47 12.12
N LYS A 136 -29.19 -23.63 13.44
CA LYS A 136 -28.57 -22.59 14.28
C LYS A 136 -27.11 -22.34 13.91
N LEU A 137 -26.32 -23.39 13.61
CA LEU A 137 -24.93 -23.23 13.19
C LEU A 137 -24.83 -22.54 11.82
N HIS A 138 -25.70 -22.88 10.87
CA HIS A 138 -25.79 -22.19 9.59
C HIS A 138 -26.21 -20.72 9.77
N PHE A 139 -27.21 -20.45 10.62
CA PHE A 139 -27.67 -19.09 10.92
C PHE A 139 -26.60 -18.24 11.63
N VAL A 140 -25.89 -18.82 12.60
CA VAL A 140 -24.74 -18.18 13.26
C VAL A 140 -23.59 -17.98 12.28
N GLY A 141 -23.33 -18.96 11.40
CA GLY A 141 -22.34 -18.86 10.34
C GLY A 141 -22.65 -17.74 9.36
N THR A 142 -23.91 -17.59 8.92
CA THR A 142 -24.34 -16.48 8.06
C THR A 142 -24.21 -15.12 8.76
N GLN A 143 -24.57 -15.02 10.05
CA GLN A 143 -24.37 -13.78 10.80
C GLN A 143 -22.89 -13.40 10.97
N LEU A 144 -22.02 -14.40 11.21
CA LEU A 144 -20.57 -14.17 11.29
C LEU A 144 -20.00 -13.74 9.93
N LEU A 145 -20.45 -14.37 8.84
CA LEU A 145 -20.07 -13.98 7.48
C LEU A 145 -20.50 -12.54 7.17
N ASP A 146 -21.74 -12.15 7.51
CA ASP A 146 -22.23 -10.79 7.32
C ASP A 146 -21.41 -9.78 8.15
N GLY A 147 -21.06 -10.13 9.39
CA GLY A 147 -20.17 -9.33 10.24
C GLY A 147 -18.77 -9.17 9.66
N LEU A 148 -18.19 -10.24 9.11
CA LEU A 148 -16.89 -10.23 8.44
C LEU A 148 -16.92 -9.38 7.17
N ILE A 149 -17.98 -9.48 6.36
CA ILE A 149 -18.15 -8.65 5.17
C ILE A 149 -18.20 -7.17 5.56
N GLN A 150 -18.95 -6.81 6.61
CA GLN A 150 -19.00 -5.44 7.11
C GLN A 150 -17.62 -4.96 7.61
N LEU A 151 -16.86 -5.81 8.30
CA LEU A 151 -15.50 -5.50 8.75
C LEU A 151 -14.56 -5.30 7.56
N ILE A 152 -14.62 -6.16 6.54
CA ILE A 152 -13.82 -6.05 5.33
C ILE A 152 -14.13 -4.74 4.60
N GLU A 153 -15.41 -4.38 4.44
CA GLU A 153 -15.83 -3.10 3.87
C GLU A 153 -15.27 -1.90 4.66
N LEU A 154 -15.28 -2.01 5.99
CA LEU A 154 -14.69 -1.00 6.87
C LEU A 154 -13.18 -0.88 6.66
N VAL A 155 -12.47 -2.01 6.56
CA VAL A 155 -11.02 -2.05 6.31
C VAL A 155 -10.70 -1.43 4.94
N TRP A 156 -11.45 -1.75 3.89
CA TRP A 156 -11.23 -1.14 2.56
C TRP A 156 -11.42 0.38 2.59
N LEU A 157 -12.40 0.87 3.34
CA LEU A 157 -12.65 2.30 3.48
C LEU A 157 -11.55 2.99 4.29
N TYR A 158 -11.09 2.35 5.37
CA TYR A 158 -9.95 2.83 6.16
C TYR A 158 -8.68 2.90 5.31
N LEU A 159 -8.37 1.83 4.57
CA LEU A 159 -7.23 1.78 3.68
C LEU A 159 -7.28 2.92 2.66
N GLU A 160 -8.40 3.13 1.95
CA GLU A 160 -8.51 4.21 0.97
C GLU A 160 -8.20 5.60 1.55
N LEU A 161 -8.58 5.82 2.81
CA LEU A 161 -8.31 7.08 3.48
C LEU A 161 -6.82 7.24 3.86
N HIS A 162 -6.15 6.15 4.21
CA HIS A 162 -4.80 6.18 4.78
C HIS A 162 -3.69 5.72 3.82
N MET A 163 -4.01 5.14 2.65
CA MET A 163 -3.00 4.56 1.74
C MET A 163 -1.88 5.52 1.35
N LEU A 164 -2.18 6.79 1.07
CA LEU A 164 -1.15 7.77 0.70
C LEU A 164 -0.13 8.00 1.84
N LYS A 165 -0.61 8.05 3.09
CA LYS A 165 0.26 8.20 4.27
C LYS A 165 1.12 6.95 4.46
N ILE A 166 0.53 5.76 4.24
CA ILE A 166 1.23 4.48 4.32
C ILE A 166 2.35 4.42 3.27
N ILE A 167 2.10 4.86 2.02
CA ILE A 167 3.13 4.91 0.96
C ILE A 167 4.29 5.82 1.36
N MET A 168 4.00 7.05 1.81
CA MET A 168 5.06 7.99 2.19
C MET A 168 5.86 7.47 3.40
N PHE A 169 5.18 6.85 4.36
CA PHE A 169 5.83 6.21 5.49
C PHE A 169 6.71 5.03 5.06
N SER A 170 6.24 4.16 4.18
CA SER A 170 7.05 3.04 3.67
C SER A 170 8.23 3.50 2.83
N ALA A 171 8.10 4.57 2.05
CA ALA A 171 9.19 5.14 1.28
C ALA A 171 10.26 5.77 2.20
N MET A 172 9.85 6.47 3.25
CA MET A 172 10.77 6.96 4.29
C MET A 172 11.46 5.80 5.02
N LEU A 173 10.72 4.75 5.37
CA LEU A 173 11.24 3.58 6.06
C LEU A 173 12.28 2.84 5.22
N LEU A 174 12.04 2.69 3.91
CA LEU A 174 13.03 2.15 2.97
C LEU A 174 14.33 2.97 2.98
N ALA A 175 14.22 4.30 2.94
CA ALA A 175 15.38 5.19 2.94
C ALA A 175 16.18 5.14 4.25
N VAL A 176 15.52 4.92 5.39
CA VAL A 176 16.15 4.85 6.71
C VAL A 176 16.84 3.50 6.94
N TYR A 177 16.26 2.39 6.49
CA TYR A 177 16.87 1.06 6.66
C TYR A 177 18.04 0.82 5.70
N ASP A 178 17.93 1.27 4.45
CA ASP A 178 19.00 1.21 3.45
C ASP A 178 19.44 2.64 3.12
N VAL A 179 20.48 3.11 3.82
CA VAL A 179 20.98 4.48 3.65
C VAL A 179 21.80 4.57 2.38
N CYS A 180 21.35 5.38 1.42
CA CYS A 180 22.11 5.69 0.23
C CYS A 180 21.66 7.01 -0.41
N VAL A 181 22.49 7.54 -1.31
CA VAL A 181 22.20 8.81 -2.00
C VAL A 181 20.95 8.73 -2.85
N LEU A 182 20.72 7.61 -3.54
CA LEU A 182 19.55 7.44 -4.39
C LEU A 182 18.25 7.51 -3.57
N HIS A 183 18.28 7.03 -2.33
CA HIS A 183 17.15 7.10 -1.41
C HIS A 183 16.89 8.50 -0.84
N PHE A 184 17.85 9.43 -0.96
CA PHE A 184 17.63 10.81 -0.57
C PHE A 184 16.49 11.47 -1.35
N VAL A 185 16.30 11.07 -2.61
CA VAL A 185 15.16 11.52 -3.43
C VAL A 185 13.83 11.10 -2.81
N PHE A 186 13.73 9.88 -2.24
CA PHE A 186 12.53 9.44 -1.54
C PHE A 186 12.25 10.28 -0.29
N VAL A 187 13.29 10.61 0.47
CA VAL A 187 13.18 11.45 1.68
C VAL A 187 12.61 12.83 1.31
N ILE A 188 13.19 13.49 0.30
CA ILE A 188 12.74 14.80 -0.17
C ILE A 188 11.30 14.74 -0.66
N LEU A 189 10.97 13.78 -1.53
CA LEU A 189 9.62 13.60 -2.07
C LEU A 189 8.59 13.33 -0.95
N ALA A 190 8.91 12.46 -0.01
CA ALA A 190 8.02 12.12 1.10
C ALA A 190 7.74 13.36 1.96
N VAL A 191 8.77 14.11 2.35
CA VAL A 191 8.65 15.29 3.21
C VAL A 191 7.90 16.43 2.50
N ILE A 192 8.21 16.70 1.23
CA ILE A 192 7.50 17.70 0.41
C ILE A 192 6.02 17.33 0.27
N SER A 193 5.70 16.05 0.07
CA SER A 193 4.32 15.61 -0.08
C SER A 193 3.45 15.88 1.16
N LEU A 194 4.06 15.95 2.35
CA LEU A 194 3.36 16.23 3.61
C LEU A 194 3.00 17.71 3.76
N LEU A 195 3.64 18.62 3.00
CA LEU A 195 3.28 20.05 3.00
C LEU A 195 2.01 20.33 2.21
N PHE A 196 1.78 19.54 1.18
CA PHE A 196 0.76 19.81 0.17
C PHE A 196 -0.47 18.90 0.34
N GLY A 197 -1.55 19.27 -0.36
CA GLY A 197 -2.80 18.51 -0.35
C GLY A 197 -2.72 17.16 -1.08
N SER A 198 -3.83 16.43 -1.06
CA SER A 198 -3.96 15.09 -1.62
C SER A 198 -3.59 14.98 -3.10
N ASN A 199 -3.78 16.06 -3.88
CA ASN A 199 -3.47 16.04 -5.32
C ASN A 199 -1.96 15.90 -5.56
N ILE A 200 -1.15 16.67 -4.84
CA ILE A 200 0.31 16.59 -4.93
C ILE A 200 0.79 15.26 -4.34
N GLN A 201 0.19 14.78 -3.25
CA GLN A 201 0.51 13.45 -2.69
C GLN A 201 0.28 12.32 -3.71
N ASN A 202 -0.80 12.38 -4.50
CA ASN A 202 -1.05 11.40 -5.56
C ASN A 202 0.03 11.47 -6.65
N ILE A 203 0.42 12.69 -7.07
CA ILE A 203 1.48 12.87 -8.08
C ILE A 203 2.80 12.31 -7.54
N VAL A 204 3.16 12.63 -6.29
CA VAL A 204 4.37 12.11 -5.65
C VAL A 204 4.34 10.58 -5.55
N ALA A 205 3.19 9.98 -5.19
CA ALA A 205 3.07 8.52 -5.15
C ALA A 205 3.31 7.86 -6.52
N HIS A 206 2.87 8.49 -7.62
CA HIS A 206 3.17 8.03 -8.97
C HIS A 206 4.66 8.17 -9.31
N ILE A 207 5.30 9.28 -8.94
CA ILE A 207 6.75 9.49 -9.13
C ILE A 207 7.54 8.43 -8.36
N ILE A 208 7.19 8.17 -7.08
CA ILE A 208 7.80 7.12 -6.26
C ILE A 208 7.64 5.75 -6.94
N SER A 209 6.45 5.43 -7.48
CA SER A 209 6.22 4.15 -8.18
C SER A 209 7.17 3.94 -9.36
N VAL A 210 7.35 4.97 -10.19
CA VAL A 210 8.29 4.91 -11.32
C VAL A 210 9.73 4.80 -10.81
N LEU A 211 10.13 5.62 -9.82
CA LEU A 211 11.48 5.62 -9.28
C LEU A 211 11.86 4.26 -8.69
N VAL A 212 10.99 3.68 -7.86
CA VAL A 212 11.19 2.36 -7.24
C VAL A 212 11.32 1.27 -8.31
N SER A 213 10.51 1.33 -9.37
CA SER A 213 10.57 0.36 -10.46
C SER A 213 11.90 0.44 -11.21
N VAL A 214 12.37 1.65 -11.51
CA VAL A 214 13.67 1.88 -12.15
C VAL A 214 14.82 1.43 -11.23
N LEU A 215 14.76 1.76 -9.95
CA LEU A 215 15.78 1.36 -8.97
C LEU A 215 15.84 -0.15 -8.79
N LEU A 216 14.71 -0.84 -8.67
CA LEU A 216 14.65 -2.29 -8.60
C LEU A 216 15.30 -2.93 -9.84
N LEU A 217 14.94 -2.48 -11.04
CA LEU A 217 15.54 -2.99 -12.27
C LEU A 217 17.05 -2.71 -12.33
N SER A 218 17.48 -1.51 -11.94
CA SER A 218 18.91 -1.16 -11.91
C SER A 218 19.69 -2.04 -10.92
N LYS A 219 19.15 -2.31 -9.73
CA LYS A 219 19.77 -3.20 -8.73
C LYS A 219 19.82 -4.65 -9.20
N MET A 220 18.82 -5.12 -9.96
CA MET A 220 18.86 -6.45 -10.58
C MET A 220 19.89 -6.53 -11.70
N ILE A 221 19.99 -5.50 -12.56
CA ILE A 221 21.00 -5.42 -13.62
C ILE A 221 22.41 -5.36 -13.04
N TYR A 222 22.62 -4.67 -11.91
CA TYR A 222 23.93 -4.58 -11.27
C TYR A 222 24.51 -5.93 -10.81
N GLN A 223 23.67 -6.96 -10.67
CA GLN A 223 24.11 -8.30 -10.26
C GLN A 223 24.81 -9.09 -11.37
N ILE A 224 24.73 -8.68 -12.64
CA ILE A 224 25.43 -9.38 -13.73
C ILE A 224 26.94 -9.42 -13.47
N GLU A 225 27.59 -10.52 -13.81
CA GLU A 225 29.02 -10.72 -13.54
C GLU A 225 29.87 -9.73 -14.34
N TYR A 226 29.42 -9.35 -15.53
CA TYR A 226 30.04 -8.36 -16.41
C TYR A 226 30.40 -7.04 -15.70
N ILE A 227 29.56 -6.56 -14.77
CA ILE A 227 29.81 -5.34 -14.01
C ILE A 227 30.68 -5.70 -12.81
N LYS A 228 31.96 -5.35 -12.79
CA LYS A 228 32.83 -5.63 -11.65
C LYS A 228 32.64 -4.59 -10.53
N HIS A 229 32.57 -5.05 -9.28
CA HIS A 229 32.39 -4.14 -8.13
C HIS A 229 33.67 -3.34 -7.84
N ASP A 230 34.84 -3.96 -8.03
CA ASP A 230 36.15 -3.36 -7.78
C ASP A 230 36.49 -2.18 -8.68
N THR A 231 35.85 -2.04 -9.85
CA THR A 231 36.12 -0.89 -10.74
C THR A 231 35.64 0.43 -10.15
N TRP A 232 34.82 0.37 -9.09
CA TRP A 232 34.29 1.53 -8.38
C TRP A 232 35.03 1.82 -7.07
N ALA A 233 36.06 1.04 -6.75
CA ALA A 233 36.91 1.24 -5.59
C ALA A 233 37.83 2.46 -5.77
N VAL A 234 37.89 3.28 -4.73
CA VAL A 234 38.72 4.47 -4.62
C VAL A 234 39.65 4.28 -3.42
N ASN A 235 40.95 4.32 -3.69
CA ASN A 235 41.96 4.18 -2.65
C ASN A 235 42.38 5.58 -2.19
N CYS A 236 42.06 5.92 -0.94
CA CYS A 236 42.45 7.18 -0.34
C CYS A 236 43.81 7.02 0.36
N THR A 237 44.83 7.70 -0.15
CA THR A 237 46.21 7.58 0.33
C THR A 237 46.45 8.21 1.70
N GLU A 238 45.67 9.23 2.07
CA GLU A 238 45.82 9.93 3.35
C GLU A 238 45.37 9.07 4.53
N THR A 239 44.31 8.28 4.36
CA THR A 239 43.72 7.43 5.39
C THR A 239 44.11 5.95 5.27
N ASN A 240 44.79 5.55 4.20
CA ASN A 240 45.07 4.15 3.84
C ASN A 240 43.80 3.27 3.82
N THR A 241 42.64 3.86 3.53
CA THR A 241 41.36 3.16 3.43
C THR A 241 40.87 3.15 1.99
N THR A 242 40.25 2.03 1.61
CA THR A 242 39.62 1.85 0.30
C THR A 242 38.13 1.96 0.45
N TYR A 243 37.50 2.90 -0.26
CA TYR A 243 36.06 3.08 -0.25
C TYR A 243 35.47 2.74 -1.62
N ASN A 244 34.21 2.32 -1.66
CA ASN A 244 33.54 2.04 -2.93
C ASN A 244 32.46 3.10 -3.23
N THR A 245 32.57 3.72 -4.41
CA THR A 245 31.59 4.72 -4.86
C THR A 245 30.23 4.08 -5.16
N ALA A 246 30.19 2.82 -5.60
CA ALA A 246 28.94 2.11 -5.90
C ALA A 246 28.10 1.89 -4.63
N GLU A 247 28.74 1.55 -3.51
CA GLU A 247 28.07 1.35 -2.22
C GLU A 247 27.45 2.65 -1.71
N TRP A 248 28.16 3.78 -1.83
CA TRP A 248 27.64 5.11 -1.49
C TRP A 248 26.38 5.49 -2.30
N ILE A 249 26.36 5.13 -3.58
CA ILE A 249 25.17 5.30 -4.45
C ILE A 249 24.05 4.35 -4.01
N GLY A 250 24.38 3.18 -3.47
CA GLY A 250 23.45 2.17 -2.96
C GLY A 250 23.47 0.84 -3.72
N PHE A 251 24.48 0.59 -4.54
CA PHE A 251 24.64 -0.65 -5.31
C PHE A 251 25.63 -1.60 -4.64
N HIS A 252 25.11 -2.77 -4.28
CA HIS A 252 25.88 -3.85 -3.67
C HIS A 252 25.72 -5.12 -4.49
N LYS A 253 26.77 -5.93 -4.57
CA LYS A 253 26.68 -7.28 -5.12
C LYS A 253 26.29 -8.28 -4.04
N THR A 254 25.63 -9.35 -4.44
CA THR A 254 25.30 -10.46 -3.52
C THR A 254 26.52 -11.32 -3.26
N ASP A 255 26.87 -11.51 -1.99
CA ASP A 255 27.86 -12.47 -1.54
C ASP A 255 27.20 -13.74 -1.00
N PHE A 256 28.01 -14.72 -0.55
CA PHE A 256 27.53 -15.98 0.03
C PHE A 256 26.59 -15.79 1.24
N GLU A 257 26.68 -14.67 1.95
CA GLU A 257 25.85 -14.36 3.13
C GLU A 257 24.57 -13.59 2.79
N THR A 258 24.58 -12.79 1.71
CA THR A 258 23.47 -11.89 1.36
C THR A 258 22.80 -12.32 0.08
N SER A 259 21.66 -13.00 0.22
CA SER A 259 20.86 -13.41 -0.94
C SER A 259 20.20 -12.21 -1.66
N LEU A 260 19.97 -12.36 -2.97
CA LEU A 260 19.30 -11.36 -3.79
C LEU A 260 17.94 -10.88 -3.22
N PRO A 261 17.05 -11.77 -2.74
CA PRO A 261 15.78 -11.34 -2.15
C PRO A 261 15.98 -10.45 -0.92
N ASN A 262 17.08 -10.64 -0.17
CA ASN A 262 17.38 -9.80 0.98
C ASN A 262 17.76 -8.37 0.56
N LEU A 263 18.56 -8.20 -0.51
CA LEU A 263 18.88 -6.87 -1.04
C LEU A 263 17.63 -6.14 -1.59
N LEU A 264 16.67 -6.89 -2.14
CA LEU A 264 15.49 -6.35 -2.78
C LEU A 264 14.23 -6.30 -1.90
N HIS A 265 14.28 -6.81 -0.66
CA HIS A 265 13.07 -6.97 0.17
C HIS A 265 12.32 -5.65 0.37
N GLY A 266 13.05 -4.55 0.53
CA GLY A 266 12.47 -3.24 0.80
C GLY A 266 11.74 -2.66 -0.42
N TYR A 267 12.32 -2.84 -1.60
CA TYR A 267 11.71 -2.42 -2.87
C TYR A 267 10.48 -3.26 -3.20
N ILE A 268 10.55 -4.58 -3.00
CA ILE A 268 9.42 -5.48 -3.21
C ILE A 268 8.28 -5.09 -2.26
N ALA A 269 8.57 -4.86 -0.98
CA ALA A 269 7.58 -4.40 -0.01
C ALA A 269 6.94 -3.07 -0.42
N LEU A 270 7.72 -2.11 -0.91
CA LEU A 270 7.22 -0.81 -1.37
C LEU A 270 6.33 -0.94 -2.62
N ILE A 271 6.72 -1.77 -3.60
CA ILE A 271 5.88 -2.08 -4.78
C ILE A 271 4.58 -2.76 -4.35
N MET A 272 4.63 -3.68 -3.39
CA MET A 272 3.42 -4.31 -2.85
C MET A 272 2.47 -3.29 -2.21
N VAL A 273 2.98 -2.31 -1.47
CA VAL A 273 2.15 -1.23 -0.91
C VAL A 273 1.56 -0.33 -2.01
N LEU A 274 2.35 0.00 -3.04
CA LEU A 274 1.89 0.80 -4.19
C LEU A 274 0.82 0.07 -5.03
N THR A 275 1.00 -1.22 -5.29
CA THR A 275 0.01 -2.03 -6.01
C THR A 275 -1.27 -2.17 -5.17
N LEU A 276 -1.15 -2.38 -3.86
CA LEU A 276 -2.30 -2.37 -2.95
C LEU A 276 -3.05 -1.04 -3.01
N HIS A 277 -2.35 0.10 -3.11
CA HIS A 277 -3.01 1.40 -3.27
C HIS A 277 -3.85 1.48 -4.54
N ALA A 278 -3.31 0.99 -5.67
CA ALA A 278 -4.03 0.94 -6.94
C ALA A 278 -5.26 0.02 -6.84
N VAL A 279 -5.12 -1.15 -6.18
CA VAL A 279 -6.23 -2.09 -5.95
C VAL A 279 -7.32 -1.49 -5.08
N VAL A 280 -6.96 -0.90 -3.93
CA VAL A 280 -7.92 -0.24 -3.01
C VAL A 280 -8.69 0.85 -3.74
N THR A 281 -7.98 1.75 -4.45
CA THR A 281 -8.59 2.88 -5.16
C THR A 281 -9.50 2.41 -6.29
N THR A 282 -9.08 1.38 -7.03
CA THR A 282 -9.86 0.82 -8.15
C THR A 282 -11.11 0.13 -7.65
N ARG A 283 -10.99 -0.74 -6.63
CA ARG A 283 -12.12 -1.43 -6.00
C ARG A 283 -13.15 -0.43 -5.48
N GLN A 284 -12.70 0.60 -4.77
CA GLN A 284 -13.59 1.60 -4.18
C GLN A 284 -14.33 2.42 -5.25
N LYS A 285 -13.64 2.83 -6.32
CA LYS A 285 -14.28 3.48 -7.47
C LYS A 285 -15.32 2.57 -8.13
N TYR A 286 -14.97 1.31 -8.35
CA TYR A 286 -15.87 0.30 -8.94
C TYR A 286 -17.14 0.10 -8.07
N GLN A 287 -16.96 -0.07 -6.76
CA GLN A 287 -18.08 -0.29 -5.83
C GLN A 287 -19.00 0.95 -5.71
N ARG A 288 -18.44 2.17 -5.76
CA ARG A 288 -19.25 3.40 -5.78
C ARG A 288 -20.06 3.51 -7.06
N HIS A 289 -19.43 3.20 -8.18
CA HIS A 289 -20.08 3.23 -9.47
C HIS A 289 -21.27 2.27 -9.52
N LEU A 290 -21.10 1.03 -9.04
CA LEU A 290 -22.21 0.06 -8.93
C LEU A 290 -23.36 0.54 -8.01
N ARG A 291 -23.06 1.37 -7.01
CA ARG A 291 -24.04 1.93 -6.06
C ARG A 291 -24.60 3.30 -6.48
N GLY A 292 -24.25 3.81 -7.67
CA GLY A 292 -24.68 5.13 -8.14
C GLY A 292 -24.17 6.31 -7.29
N ARG A 293 -23.07 6.12 -6.56
CA ARG A 293 -22.46 7.16 -5.71
C ARG A 293 -21.40 7.96 -6.49
N PRO A 294 -21.10 9.21 -6.09
CA PRO A 294 -20.03 9.98 -6.74
C PRO A 294 -18.69 9.24 -6.65
N LEU A 295 -17.90 9.30 -7.72
CA LEU A 295 -16.58 8.64 -7.81
C LEU A 295 -15.52 9.31 -6.92
N SER A 296 -15.80 10.49 -6.39
CA SER A 296 -14.93 11.22 -5.48
C SER A 296 -14.67 10.42 -4.21
N ARG A 297 -13.43 10.50 -3.72
CA ARG A 297 -13.04 9.90 -2.45
C ARG A 297 -13.86 10.51 -1.29
N PRO A 298 -14.43 9.70 -0.38
CA PRO A 298 -15.14 10.21 0.79
C PRO A 298 -14.19 10.93 1.74
N VAL A 299 -14.67 11.98 2.40
CA VAL A 299 -13.90 12.74 3.39
C VAL A 299 -13.95 12.05 4.77
N VAL A 300 -15.04 11.35 5.07
CA VAL A 300 -15.30 10.69 6.36
C VAL A 300 -15.77 9.26 6.16
N MET A 301 -15.50 8.39 7.13
CA MET A 301 -15.85 6.97 7.11
C MET A 301 -17.36 6.76 7.33
N PHE A 302 -17.93 7.44 8.32
CA PHE A 302 -19.35 7.35 8.67
C PHE A 302 -20.07 8.71 8.54
N PRO A 303 -20.75 9.00 7.42
CA PRO A 303 -21.39 10.31 7.21
C PRO A 303 -22.55 10.62 8.16
N ARG A 304 -23.20 9.57 8.71
CA ARG A 304 -24.40 9.72 9.55
C ARG A 304 -24.09 10.13 10.99
N VAL A 305 -22.89 9.85 11.48
CA VAL A 305 -22.52 10.07 12.87
C VAL A 305 -22.08 11.51 13.06
N THR A 306 -22.89 12.29 13.76
CA THR A 306 -22.58 13.68 14.12
C THR A 306 -22.28 13.81 15.62
N TYR A 307 -21.71 14.94 16.04
CA TYR A 307 -21.36 15.17 17.45
C TYR A 307 -22.54 14.99 18.42
N LYS A 308 -23.77 15.31 17.98
CA LYS A 308 -24.99 15.19 18.80
C LYS A 308 -25.32 13.75 19.21
N GLU A 309 -24.71 12.76 18.56
CA GLU A 309 -25.02 11.35 18.76
C GLU A 309 -23.95 10.62 19.58
N VAL A 310 -22.89 11.32 19.99
CA VAL A 310 -21.76 10.74 20.73
C VAL A 310 -22.20 10.19 22.08
N ASP A 311 -23.10 10.90 22.76
CA ASP A 311 -23.54 10.56 24.12
C ASP A 311 -24.68 9.52 24.15
N LYS A 312 -25.13 9.02 22.98
CA LYS A 312 -26.20 8.02 22.90
C LYS A 312 -25.70 6.63 23.32
N ASP A 313 -24.65 6.14 22.66
CA ASP A 313 -24.08 4.81 22.89
C ASP A 313 -22.56 4.81 22.70
N VAL A 314 -21.88 3.84 23.34
CA VAL A 314 -20.44 3.58 23.14
C VAL A 314 -20.11 3.33 21.66
N GLN A 315 -20.99 2.64 20.92
CA GLN A 315 -20.79 2.39 19.49
C GLN A 315 -20.77 3.68 18.66
N HIS A 316 -21.66 4.62 18.97
CA HIS A 316 -21.70 5.93 18.30
C HIS A 316 -20.48 6.78 18.67
N CYS A 317 -20.04 6.72 19.92
CA CYS A 317 -18.80 7.34 20.38
C CYS A 317 -17.56 6.82 19.62
N VAL A 318 -17.41 5.50 19.48
CA VAL A 318 -16.28 4.90 18.74
C VAL A 318 -16.31 5.30 17.27
N LYS A 319 -17.49 5.27 16.61
CA LYS A 319 -17.63 5.71 15.21
C LYS A 319 -17.26 7.19 15.03
N TYR A 320 -17.64 8.04 16.00
CA TYR A 320 -17.25 9.45 15.99
C TYR A 320 -15.74 9.62 16.17
N LEU A 321 -15.11 8.86 17.08
CA LEU A 321 -13.67 8.91 17.31
C LEU A 321 -12.88 8.44 16.08
N LEU A 322 -13.35 7.43 15.35
CA LEU A 322 -12.72 6.99 14.09
C LEU A 322 -12.78 8.06 12.99
N ASN A 323 -13.87 8.84 12.92
CA ASN A 323 -14.00 9.93 11.95
C ASN A 323 -13.18 11.17 12.35
N PHE A 324 -13.26 11.60 13.61
CA PHE A 324 -12.81 12.93 14.06
C PHE A 324 -11.78 12.89 15.20
N GLY A 325 -11.23 11.72 15.55
CA GLY A 325 -10.28 11.57 16.65
C GLY A 325 -9.05 12.45 16.47
N PHE A 326 -8.38 12.37 15.32
CA PHE A 326 -7.23 13.23 15.02
C PHE A 326 -7.63 14.70 14.83
N TYR A 327 -8.86 14.97 14.39
CA TYR A 327 -9.36 16.35 14.29
C TYR A 327 -9.48 17.00 15.68
N ARG A 328 -9.90 16.25 16.70
CA ARG A 328 -10.12 16.76 18.06
C ARG A 328 -8.86 16.75 18.93
N PHE A 329 -8.06 15.70 18.83
CA PHE A 329 -6.87 15.45 19.66
C PHE A 329 -5.53 15.57 18.90
N GLY A 330 -5.54 16.14 17.69
CA GLY A 330 -4.37 16.11 16.81
C GLY A 330 -3.16 16.85 17.36
N VAL A 331 -3.35 17.98 18.02
CA VAL A 331 -2.24 18.75 18.63
C VAL A 331 -1.65 17.95 19.79
N GLU A 332 -2.49 17.39 20.63
CA GLU A 332 -2.11 16.60 21.80
C GLU A 332 -1.32 15.35 21.38
N ILE A 333 -1.78 14.62 20.36
CA ILE A 333 -1.07 13.48 19.79
C ILE A 333 0.29 13.89 19.20
N CYS A 334 0.36 14.99 18.46
CA CYS A 334 1.62 15.49 17.90
C CYS A 334 2.61 15.94 18.97
N LEU A 335 2.16 16.60 20.03
CA LEU A 335 3.01 17.01 21.15
C LEU A 335 3.56 15.77 21.89
N MET A 336 2.74 14.74 22.10
CA MET A 336 3.21 13.47 22.67
C MET A 336 4.25 12.79 21.78
N ALA A 337 4.07 12.82 20.46
CA ALA A 337 5.06 12.29 19.52
C ALA A 337 6.39 13.08 19.57
N VAL A 338 6.35 14.41 19.72
CA VAL A 338 7.55 15.24 19.89
C VAL A 338 8.25 14.94 21.21
N VAL A 339 7.51 14.74 22.31
CA VAL A 339 8.10 14.33 23.60
C VAL A 339 8.79 12.96 23.47
N MET A 340 8.15 12.00 22.81
CA MET A 340 8.76 10.70 22.54
C MET A 340 10.03 10.83 21.68
N LEU A 341 10.01 11.68 20.64
CA LEU A 341 11.17 11.94 19.79
C LEU A 341 12.36 12.50 20.57
N ILE A 342 12.11 13.46 21.47
CA ILE A 342 13.15 14.05 22.32
C ILE A 342 13.75 12.97 23.23
N GLY A 343 12.90 12.15 23.85
CA GLY A 343 13.34 11.09 24.76
C GLY A 343 14.12 9.96 24.10
N THR A 344 13.86 9.66 22.82
CA THR A 344 14.58 8.59 22.10
C THR A 344 15.87 9.06 21.43
N ARG A 345 15.92 10.30 20.94
CA ARG A 345 17.09 10.82 20.19
C ARG A 345 18.24 11.29 21.07
N MET A 346 17.95 12.02 22.16
CA MET A 346 18.94 12.55 23.12
C MET A 346 20.16 13.25 22.49
N ASP A 347 19.99 13.96 21.36
CA ASP A 347 21.04 14.62 20.58
C ASP A 347 20.82 16.14 20.42
N LEU A 348 21.69 16.83 19.63
CA LEU A 348 21.54 18.26 19.32
C LEU A 348 20.17 18.57 18.67
N TYR A 349 19.67 17.68 17.82
CA TYR A 349 18.36 17.87 17.20
C TYR A 349 17.23 17.75 18.22
N ALA A 350 17.35 16.85 19.21
CA ALA A 350 16.42 16.75 20.32
C ALA A 350 16.36 18.06 21.13
N MET A 351 17.49 18.76 21.32
CA MET A 351 17.51 20.09 21.93
C MET A 351 16.67 21.11 21.12
N PHE A 352 16.82 21.14 19.79
CA PHE A 352 15.98 22.02 18.95
C PHE A 352 14.50 21.65 19.03
N TYR A 353 14.15 20.36 19.06
CA TYR A 353 12.78 19.91 19.25
C TYR A 353 12.23 20.25 20.64
N ALA A 354 13.05 20.23 21.69
CA ALA A 354 12.66 20.66 23.03
C ALA A 354 12.37 22.16 23.09
N LEU A 355 13.17 22.99 22.41
CA LEU A 355 12.90 24.42 22.27
C LEU A 355 11.56 24.67 21.55
N TRP A 356 11.32 23.95 20.45
CA TRP A 356 10.03 24.00 19.76
C TRP A 356 8.87 23.54 20.65
N LEU A 357 9.05 22.48 21.44
CA LEU A 357 8.03 22.00 22.37
C LEU A 357 7.62 23.09 23.37
N CYS A 358 8.58 23.81 23.96
CA CYS A 358 8.29 24.94 24.85
C CYS A 358 7.48 26.03 24.13
N LEU A 359 7.81 26.34 22.87
CA LEU A 359 7.08 27.33 22.06
C LEU A 359 5.67 26.87 21.67
N LEU A 360 5.43 25.56 21.56
CA LEU A 360 4.15 24.99 21.11
C LEU A 360 3.16 24.72 22.25
N ILE A 361 3.60 24.53 23.49
CA ILE A 361 2.72 24.19 24.64
C ILE A 361 1.95 25.41 25.18
N THR A 362 2.60 26.57 25.29
CA THR A 362 2.03 27.77 25.94
C THR A 362 0.93 28.52 25.15
N PRO A 363 1.00 28.67 23.81
CA PRO A 363 0.11 29.59 23.11
C PRO A 363 -1.32 29.06 22.93
N ARG A 364 -2.29 29.98 22.87
CA ARG A 364 -3.68 29.66 22.49
C ARG A 364 -3.77 29.15 21.05
N ARG A 365 -4.78 28.33 20.75
CA ARG A 365 -4.97 27.65 19.45
C ARG A 365 -4.87 28.56 18.21
N GLN A 366 -5.30 29.82 18.30
CA GLN A 366 -5.20 30.78 17.19
C GLN A 366 -3.76 31.15 16.84
N LEU A 367 -2.93 31.43 17.86
CA LEU A 367 -1.52 31.71 17.68
C LEU A 367 -0.75 30.44 17.31
N LEU A 368 -1.14 29.31 17.93
CA LEU A 368 -0.57 28.00 17.66
C LEU A 368 -0.68 27.63 16.17
N SER A 369 -1.80 27.90 15.50
CA SER A 369 -1.96 27.64 14.05
C SER A 369 -0.91 28.37 13.19
N LYS A 370 -0.55 29.60 13.55
CA LYS A 370 0.50 30.37 12.85
C LYS A 370 1.89 29.78 13.11
N ILE A 371 2.22 29.54 14.38
CA ILE A 371 3.51 28.95 14.80
C ILE A 371 3.68 27.55 14.20
N TRP A 372 2.59 26.76 14.12
CA TRP A 372 2.59 25.41 13.57
C TRP A 372 3.06 25.37 12.12
N THR A 373 2.76 26.40 11.33
CA THR A 373 3.23 26.48 9.94
C THR A 373 4.74 26.63 9.89
N VAL A 374 5.32 27.45 10.78
CA VAL A 374 6.79 27.60 10.89
C VAL A 374 7.43 26.30 11.39
N PHE A 375 6.83 25.64 12.40
CA PHE A 375 7.30 24.35 12.90
C PHE A 375 7.29 23.26 11.81
N LYS A 376 6.24 23.20 10.99
CA LYS A 376 6.19 22.28 9.83
C LYS A 376 7.33 22.55 8.86
N ILE A 377 7.59 23.81 8.53
CA ILE A 377 8.69 24.19 7.64
C ILE A 377 10.04 23.77 8.23
N PHE A 378 10.25 23.99 9.53
CA PHE A 378 11.43 23.52 10.24
C PHE A 378 11.63 22.01 10.06
N ILE A 379 10.60 21.18 10.32
CA ILE A 379 10.67 19.72 10.12
C ILE A 379 11.02 19.37 8.68
N VAL A 380 10.45 20.08 7.71
CA VAL A 380 10.70 19.82 6.29
C VAL A 380 12.14 20.05 5.89
N PHE A 381 12.81 21.03 6.50
CA PHE A 381 14.23 21.27 6.24
C PHE A 381 15.13 20.35 7.07
N THR A 382 14.79 20.08 8.32
CA THR A 382 15.67 19.30 9.20
C THR A 382 15.73 17.82 8.84
N ILE A 383 14.64 17.20 8.38
CA ILE A 383 14.67 15.77 8.04
C ILE A 383 15.62 15.48 6.86
N PRO A 384 15.50 16.16 5.69
CA PRO A 384 16.46 15.97 4.61
C PRO A 384 17.89 16.34 5.01
N LEU A 385 18.07 17.39 5.81
CA LEU A 385 19.40 17.77 6.30
C LEU A 385 20.02 16.65 7.15
N GLN A 386 19.26 16.07 8.08
CA GLN A 386 19.71 14.92 8.88
C GLN A 386 20.09 13.74 7.99
N TYR A 387 19.27 13.44 6.98
CA TYR A 387 19.58 12.36 6.05
C TYR A 387 20.87 12.62 5.27
N ALA A 388 21.07 13.86 4.78
CA ALA A 388 22.28 14.25 4.07
C ALA A 388 23.54 14.10 4.94
N PHE A 389 23.45 14.42 6.24
CA PHE A 389 24.55 14.18 7.18
C PHE A 389 24.88 12.69 7.36
N VAL A 390 23.87 11.81 7.38
CA VAL A 390 24.09 10.36 7.51
C VAL A 390 24.67 9.77 6.22
N VAL A 391 24.23 10.24 5.06
CA VAL A 391 24.78 9.81 3.74
C VAL A 391 26.24 10.26 3.56
N GLY A 392 26.59 11.43 4.09
CA GLY A 392 27.94 11.98 3.99
C GLY A 392 28.34 12.37 2.57
N GLN A 393 29.61 12.69 2.41
CA GLN A 393 30.20 13.10 1.13
C GLN A 393 30.58 11.87 0.27
N PRO A 394 30.64 12.03 -1.07
CA PRO A 394 31.06 10.94 -1.92
C PRO A 394 32.52 10.55 -1.65
N PRO A 395 32.83 9.24 -1.56
CA PRO A 395 34.17 8.75 -1.24
C PRO A 395 35.21 9.10 -2.32
N ALA A 396 34.77 9.43 -3.53
CA ALA A 396 35.63 9.80 -4.64
C ALA A 396 36.53 11.03 -4.37
N PHE A 397 36.14 11.90 -3.43
CA PHE A 397 36.94 13.08 -3.10
C PHE A 397 38.00 12.83 -2.03
N CYS A 398 37.97 11.70 -1.31
CA CYS A 398 38.92 11.38 -0.24
C CYS A 398 39.12 12.52 0.78
N ILE A 399 38.08 13.29 1.07
CA ILE A 399 38.15 14.40 2.03
C ILE A 399 38.02 13.81 3.44
N VAL A 400 39.04 14.04 4.28
CA VAL A 400 38.98 13.74 5.71
C VAL A 400 38.15 14.84 6.38
N TYR A 401 37.24 14.45 7.29
CA TYR A 401 36.48 15.45 8.01
C TYR A 401 37.38 16.18 9.00
N PRO A 402 37.21 17.51 9.19
CA PRO A 402 38.05 18.30 10.10
C PRO A 402 38.00 17.88 11.58
N TRP A 403 37.04 17.06 11.98
CA TRP A 403 36.93 16.51 13.34
C TRP A 403 37.55 15.12 13.49
N ASP A 404 38.02 14.53 12.38
CA ASP A 404 38.81 13.29 12.35
C ASP A 404 40.33 13.58 12.26
N GLU A 405 40.71 14.85 12.07
CA GLU A 405 42.07 15.38 12.29
C GLU A 405 42.37 15.51 13.80
#